data_AF-A0A9N9I5H6-F1
#
_entry.id   AF-A0A9N9I5H6-F1
#
_cell.length_a   1.000
_cell.length_b   1.000
_cell.length_c   1.000
_cell.angle_alpha   90.00
_cell.angle_beta   90.00
_cell.angle_gamma   90.00
#
_symmetry.space_group_name_H-M   'P 1'
#
loop_
_entity.id
_entity.type
_entity.pdbx_description
1 polymer ?
#
loop_
_entity_poly.entity_id
_entity_poly.type
_entity_poly.pdbx_seq_one_letter_code
_entity_poly.pdbx_strand_id
1 'polypeptide(L)'
;TIVEYYPITTVPNALQGWAFHLIQSNTKKYYENSRIGWNPSNKVKELCESGARYLIARKVHTINNNVIIGNPIGFVMFQFTFEETMADDNRKIETIYWYINF
;
A
#
# COMPACT_ATOMS: atom_id res chain seq x y z
N THR A 1 -14.07 -8.87 9.78
CA THR A 1 -13.04 -8.45 8.79
C THR A 1 -11.97 -9.51 8.76
N ILE A 2 -11.42 -9.82 7.59
CA ILE A 2 -10.19 -10.61 7.47
C ILE A 2 -9.09 -9.71 6.92
N VAL A 3 -7.83 -10.05 7.22
CA VAL A 3 -6.67 -9.40 6.65
C VAL A 3 -5.86 -10.46 5.92
N GLU A 4 -5.65 -10.25 4.63
CA GLU A 4 -4.87 -11.12 3.77
C GLU A 4 -3.49 -10.51 3.57
N TYR A 5 -2.44 -11.32 3.68
CA TYR A 5 -1.07 -10.90 3.41
C TYR A 5 -0.63 -11.35 2.02
N TYR A 6 -0.02 -10.45 1.25
CA TYR A 6 0.55 -10.74 -0.05
C TYR A 6 1.94 -10.08 -0.21
N PRO A 7 3.02 -10.82 -0.49
CA PRO A 7 4.20 -10.21 -1.12
C PRO A 7 3.85 -9.69 -2.52
N ILE A 8 4.62 -8.72 -3.04
CA ILE A 8 4.41 -8.15 -4.37
C ILE A 8 4.39 -9.21 -5.49
N THR A 9 5.09 -10.32 -5.32
CA THR A 9 5.13 -11.42 -6.29
C THR A 9 3.83 -12.22 -6.38
N THR A 10 2.96 -12.14 -5.38
CA THR A 10 1.70 -12.91 -5.33
C THR A 10 0.46 -12.04 -5.15
N VAL A 11 0.60 -10.72 -4.97
CA VAL A 11 -0.56 -9.83 -4.86
C VAL A 11 -1.26 -9.72 -6.22
N PRO A 12 -2.57 -10.05 -6.31
CA PRO A 12 -3.30 -10.00 -7.58
C PRO A 12 -3.27 -8.60 -8.20
N ASN A 13 -3.08 -8.52 -9.52
CA ASN A 13 -3.07 -7.25 -10.26
C ASN A 13 -4.34 -6.41 -10.02
N ALA A 14 -5.50 -7.06 -9.85
CA ALA A 14 -6.74 -6.38 -9.53
C ALA A 14 -6.69 -5.65 -8.17
N LEU A 15 -6.02 -6.24 -7.16
CA LEU A 15 -5.83 -5.61 -5.86
C LEU A 15 -4.77 -4.50 -5.91
N GLN A 16 -3.72 -4.65 -6.71
CA GLN A 16 -2.75 -3.57 -6.94
C GLN A 16 -3.42 -2.35 -7.58
N GLY A 17 -4.21 -2.56 -8.64
CA GLY A 17 -4.96 -1.49 -9.31
C GLY A 17 -5.97 -0.83 -8.38
N TRP A 18 -6.72 -1.62 -7.62
CA TRP A 18 -7.63 -1.11 -6.60
C TRP A 18 -6.91 -0.27 -5.54
N ALA A 19 -5.77 -0.73 -5.02
CA ALA A 19 -4.97 -0.02 -4.02
C ALA A 19 -4.43 1.31 -4.57
N PHE A 20 -3.94 1.33 -5.81
CA PHE A 20 -3.52 2.55 -6.49
C PHE A 20 -4.67 3.55 -6.62
N HIS A 21 -5.85 3.10 -7.07
CA HIS A 21 -7.01 3.99 -7.21
C HIS A 21 -7.47 4.55 -5.87
N LEU A 22 -7.42 3.76 -4.79
CA LEU A 22 -7.73 4.23 -3.44
C LEU A 22 -6.73 5.29 -2.95
N ILE A 23 -5.42 5.08 -3.15
CA ILE A 23 -4.40 6.11 -2.87
C ILE A 23 -4.69 7.36 -3.69
N GLN A 24 -4.97 7.22 -4.98
CA GLN A 24 -5.21 8.35 -5.86
C GLN A 24 -6.43 9.14 -5.41
N SER A 25 -7.56 8.50 -5.07
CA SER A 25 -8.75 9.19 -4.59
C SER A 25 -8.49 9.94 -3.28
N ASN A 26 -7.73 9.34 -2.38
CA ASN A 26 -7.51 9.87 -1.03
C ASN A 26 -6.44 10.95 -1.01
N THR A 27 -5.37 10.80 -1.78
CA THR A 27 -4.13 11.56 -1.59
C THR A 27 -3.80 12.54 -2.71
N LYS A 28 -4.35 12.36 -3.93
CA LYS A 28 -3.96 13.14 -5.12
C LYS A 28 -3.99 14.65 -4.90
N LYS A 29 -5.08 15.17 -4.32
CA LYS A 29 -5.23 16.61 -4.06
C LYS A 29 -4.14 17.19 -3.14
N TYR A 30 -3.63 16.40 -2.21
CA TYR A 30 -2.57 16.84 -1.30
C TYR A 30 -1.22 16.86 -2.01
N TYR A 31 -0.96 15.88 -2.88
CA TYR A 31 0.24 15.86 -3.72
C TYR A 31 0.27 17.02 -4.71
N GLU A 32 -0.85 17.31 -5.38
CA GLU A 32 -0.97 18.43 -6.33
C GLU A 32 -0.73 19.80 -5.66
N ASN A 33 -1.06 19.93 -4.36
CA ASN A 33 -0.80 21.13 -3.58
C ASN A 33 0.58 21.15 -2.89
N SER A 34 1.38 20.09 -3.06
CA SER A 34 2.72 19.98 -2.49
C SER A 34 3.80 20.32 -3.51
N ARG A 35 5.03 20.54 -3.05
CA ARG A 35 6.20 20.72 -3.93
C ARG A 35 6.57 19.45 -4.73
N ILE A 36 6.05 18.29 -4.35
CA ILE A 36 6.36 17.00 -4.96
C ILE A 36 5.51 16.78 -6.23
N GLY A 37 4.25 17.24 -6.22
CA GLY A 37 3.29 16.98 -7.29
C GLY A 37 2.77 15.54 -7.30
N TRP A 38 1.75 15.28 -8.14
CA TRP A 38 1.20 13.93 -8.34
C TRP A 38 1.70 13.35 -9.66
N ASN A 39 2.43 12.23 -9.60
CA ASN A 39 2.84 11.47 -10.77
C ASN A 39 2.33 10.02 -10.67
N PRO A 40 1.30 9.64 -11.45
CA PRO A 40 0.72 8.29 -11.43
C PRO A 40 1.75 7.19 -11.66
N SER A 41 2.63 7.36 -12.66
CA SER A 41 3.62 6.36 -13.04
C SER A 41 4.65 6.12 -11.94
N ASN A 42 5.10 7.19 -11.26
CA ASN A 42 6.01 7.06 -10.13
C ASN A 42 5.32 6.36 -8.95
N LYS A 43 4.06 6.69 -8.68
CA LYS A 43 3.33 6.06 -7.58
C LYS A 43 3.05 4.58 -7.83
N VAL A 44 2.77 4.19 -9.07
CA VAL A 44 2.65 2.77 -9.45
C VAL A 44 3.99 2.05 -9.27
N LYS A 45 5.11 2.64 -9.72
CA LYS A 45 6.44 2.04 -9.54
C LYS A 45 6.75 1.78 -8.07
N GLU A 46 6.49 2.76 -7.22
CA GLU A 46 6.68 2.68 -5.78
C GLU A 46 5.81 1.59 -5.13
N LEU A 47 4.53 1.51 -5.51
CA LEU A 47 3.62 0.47 -5.05
C LEU A 47 4.04 -0.93 -5.53
N CYS A 48 4.75 -1.02 -6.66
CA CYS A 48 5.22 -2.26 -7.25
C CYS A 48 6.70 -2.54 -6.97
N GLU A 49 7.33 -1.88 -5.99
CA GLU A 49 8.71 -2.17 -5.64
C GLU A 49 8.90 -3.62 -5.19
N SER A 50 10.07 -4.19 -5.49
CA SER A 50 10.35 -5.62 -5.23
C SER A 50 10.23 -6.01 -3.74
N GLY A 51 10.40 -5.04 -2.84
CA GLY A 51 10.23 -5.21 -1.39
C GLY A 51 8.80 -5.02 -0.90
N ALA A 52 7.86 -4.63 -1.76
CA ALA A 52 6.50 -4.30 -1.34
C ALA A 52 5.75 -5.54 -0.82
N ARG A 53 5.02 -5.33 0.27
CA ARG A 53 4.14 -6.29 0.92
C ARG A 53 2.81 -5.61 1.21
N TYR A 54 1.73 -6.33 0.99
CA TYR A 54 0.37 -5.85 1.14
C TYR A 54 -0.36 -6.59 2.24
N LEU A 55 -1.03 -5.85 3.11
CA LEU A 55 -2.09 -6.33 3.98
C LEU A 55 -3.42 -5.77 3.44
N ILE A 56 -4.31 -6.63 2.98
CA ILE A 56 -5.61 -6.24 2.42
C ILE A 56 -6.70 -6.58 3.42
N ALA A 57 -7.43 -5.58 3.90
CA ALA A 57 -8.59 -5.77 4.75
C ALA A 57 -9.84 -6.01 3.89
N ARG A 58 -10.62 -7.05 4.20
CA ARG A 58 -11.91 -7.34 3.56
C ARG A 58 -13.04 -7.47 4.57
N LYS A 59 -14.21 -6.96 4.18
CA LYS A 59 -15.45 -7.21 4.95
C LYS A 59 -15.77 -8.70 4.93
N VAL A 60 -16.28 -9.20 6.05
CA VAL A 60 -16.74 -10.58 6.17
C VAL A 60 -18.19 -10.54 6.60
N HIS A 61 -19.03 -11.27 5.89
CA HIS A 61 -20.44 -11.41 6.17
C HIS A 61 -20.74 -12.86 6.51
N THR A 62 -21.66 -13.09 7.44
CA THR A 62 -22.20 -14.43 7.69
C THR A 62 -23.65 -14.42 7.26
N ILE A 63 -24.00 -15.27 6.29
CA ILE A 63 -25.37 -15.42 5.79
C ILE A 63 -25.70 -16.91 5.82
N ASN A 64 -26.77 -17.28 6.53
CA ASN A 64 -27.20 -18.68 6.68
C ASN A 64 -26.06 -19.61 7.12
N ASN A 65 -25.28 -19.20 8.12
CA ASN A 65 -24.09 -19.90 8.63
C ASN A 65 -22.91 -20.05 7.65
N ASN A 66 -22.97 -19.46 6.46
CA ASN A 66 -21.84 -19.42 5.52
C ASN A 66 -21.05 -18.13 5.65
N VAL A 67 -19.72 -18.25 5.70
CA VAL A 67 -18.79 -17.11 5.70
C VAL A 67 -18.54 -16.65 4.27
N ILE A 68 -18.89 -15.39 3.99
CA ILE A 68 -18.70 -14.76 2.69
C ILE A 68 -17.66 -13.65 2.84
N ILE A 69 -16.58 -13.76 2.05
CA ILE A 69 -15.54 -12.74 1.95
C ILE A 69 -16.00 -11.69 0.94
N GLY A 70 -16.17 -10.46 1.41
CA GLY A 70 -16.61 -9.32 0.61
C GLY A 70 -15.47 -8.58 -0.09
N ASN A 71 -15.81 -7.39 -0.57
CA ASN A 71 -14.88 -6.49 -1.24
C ASN A 71 -13.77 -6.00 -0.30
N PRO A 72 -12.59 -5.63 -0.86
CA PRO A 72 -11.56 -4.96 -0.10
C PRO A 72 -12.06 -3.59 0.39
N ILE A 73 -11.67 -3.24 1.61
CA ILE A 73 -12.13 -2.03 2.30
C ILE A 73 -10.97 -1.14 2.76
N GLY A 74 -9.73 -1.59 2.62
CA GLY A 74 -8.54 -0.85 3.01
C GLY A 74 -7.30 -1.71 2.88
N PHE A 75 -6.13 -1.08 2.89
CA PHE A 75 -4.87 -1.79 2.86
C PHE A 75 -3.73 -1.07 3.57
N VAL A 76 -2.71 -1.86 3.89
CA VAL A 76 -1.36 -1.38 4.19
C VAL A 76 -0.41 -1.92 3.13
N MET A 77 0.32 -1.04 2.45
CA MET A 77 1.52 -1.44 1.70
C MET A 77 2.72 -1.09 2.59
N PHE A 78 3.65 -2.01 2.75
CA PHE A 78 4.89 -1.75 3.47
C PHE A 78 6.08 -2.48 2.87
N GLN A 79 7.28 -1.99 3.15
CA GLN A 79 8.52 -2.66 2.82
C GLN A 79 9.60 -2.40 3.86
N PHE A 80 10.45 -3.40 4.08
CA PHE A 80 11.70 -3.23 4.81
C PHE A 80 12.72 -2.62 3.84
N THR A 81 13.29 -1.48 4.22
CA THR A 81 14.26 -0.76 3.39
C THR A 81 15.35 -0.13 4.27
N PHE A 82 16.34 0.46 3.63
CA PHE A 82 17.40 1.23 4.28
C PHE A 82 17.24 2.70 3.91
N GLU A 83 17.14 3.56 4.92
CA GLU A 83 17.06 5.01 4.73
C GLU A 83 18.36 5.67 5.19
N GLU A 84 18.74 6.75 4.49
CA GLU A 84 19.87 7.58 4.89
C GLU A 84 19.52 8.36 6.15
N THR A 85 20.46 8.42 7.09
CA THR A 85 20.30 9.28 8.24
C THR A 85 20.54 10.74 7.85
N MET A 86 19.93 11.67 8.59
CA MET A 86 20.17 13.11 8.40
C MET A 86 21.57 13.54 8.84
N ALA A 87 22.43 12.60 9.27
CA ALA A 87 23.82 12.83 9.63
C ALA A 87 24.72 12.69 8.41
N ASP A 88 25.77 13.49 8.33
CA ASP A 88 26.75 13.50 7.24
C ASP A 88 27.76 12.33 7.36
N ASP A 89 27.28 11.14 7.77
CA ASP A 89 28.10 9.97 8.09
C ASP A 89 27.84 8.76 7.17
N ASN A 90 27.07 8.95 6.09
CA ASN A 90 26.67 7.91 5.12
C ASN A 90 26.04 6.66 5.75
N ARG A 91 25.67 6.69 7.04
CA ARG A 91 25.04 5.54 7.67
C ARG A 91 23.62 5.41 7.19
N LYS A 92 23.24 4.18 6.87
CA LYS A 92 21.86 3.79 6.59
C LYS A 92 21.33 2.97 7.74
N ILE A 93 20.07 3.20 8.08
CA ILE A 93 19.37 2.45 9.13
C ILE A 93 18.26 1.63 8.50
N GLU A 94 18.00 0.45 9.07
CA GLU A 94 16.84 -0.34 8.68
C GLU A 94 15.56 0.38 9.10
N THR A 95 14.63 0.53 8.16
CA THR A 95 13.35 1.18 8.36
C THR A 95 12.23 0.38 7.72
N ILE A 96 11.00 0.70 8.13
CA ILE A 96 9.80 0.25 7.44
C ILE A 96 9.18 1.46 6.76
N TYR A 97 9.09 1.42 5.44
CA TYR A 97 8.33 2.37 4.66
C TYR A 97 6.90 1.85 4.46
N TRP A 98 5.87 2.69 4.62
CA TRP A 98 4.48 2.23 4.54
C TRP A 98 3.48 3.27 4.02
N TYR A 99 2.39 2.74 3.42
CA TYR A 99 1.15 3.45 3.10
C TYR A 99 -0.02 2.78 3.79
N ILE A 100 -0.90 3.59 4.40
CA ILE A 100 -2.12 3.12 5.04
C ILE A 100 -3.31 3.86 4.44
N ASN A 101 -4.27 3.13 3.87
CA ASN A 101 -5.48 3.72 3.28
C ASN A 101 -6.72 2.88 3.57
N PHE A 102 -7.82 3.56 3.91
CA PHE A 102 -9.15 3.02 4.16
C PHE A 102 -10.21 3.86 3.42
#